data_AF-A0A133SIT3-F1
#
_entry.id   AF-A0A133SIT3-F1
#
_cell.length_a   1.000
_cell.length_b   1.000
_cell.length_c   1.000
_cell.angle_alpha   90.00
_cell.angle_beta   90.00
_cell.angle_gamma   90.00
#
_symmetry.space_group_name_H-M   'P 1'
#
loop_
_entity.id
_entity.type
_entity.pdbx_description
1 polymer ?
#
loop_
_entity_poly.entity_id
_entity_poly.type
_entity_poly.pdbx_seq_one_letter_code
_entity_poly.pdbx_strand_id
1 'polypeptide(L)'
;MKHILLMFFSEARLHHDGMMMDGVRDKESVVQSIADSLKVQGEQLDCLCCFSTKKLPEEIGYGDEVSCAYILNHEALIPARMQSLAGHFIGIDYDERSQLEKRIHQVLKMADRIDAFIEEQSWQPEEVALHVDITGDVRYASMMMLSVIQFLKCRGIRKVDVLYADGNEQPVENITEIYRMFDLFSRADTFVNFGSIREIMAYLEGSVQTRETKILLQTVRDFNHAVRICRTGKITILAKKLQEALQNFEMSGAISFQEKIFLRILKVFKAEYGGLLKEDFTNLDIIRWCVEKDYLQQALTLCTEWIPSEIVDRHIFYPLKNSIPKECTRKKMPYQTWQQYFLNDFTVARTKKDSEAYLNRLFPRLEKKKRVTRLRTIIADFEASGDMASVLRRYPKDAGYFKALLEELQVGPQVLADLNKERLTRQELKKKFPKIYAVLHRMYHHVKNTPMFDQTMDEFFKTRTIGPMYNVLKTAPYQFFQTLLPLPDEFLEQTPPSVGDIPGIYVSQIAWNNRQVYYLRMMSYDYVGYKRPAKAVLEILYDYFQIRTERNHINHAYEEDSLSTQAIKDLVLDLLRRMEDIDKLKS
;
A
#
# COMPACT_ATOMS: atom_id res chain seq x y z
N MET A 1 8.55 -7.07 -40.59
CA MET A 1 7.60 -6.43 -39.66
C MET A 1 6.24 -6.35 -40.34
N LYS A 2 5.16 -6.02 -39.64
CA LYS A 2 3.82 -5.77 -40.20
C LYS A 2 3.49 -4.29 -40.12
N HIS A 3 2.95 -3.68 -41.16
CA HIS A 3 2.86 -2.22 -41.26
C HIS A 3 1.41 -1.76 -41.42
N ILE A 4 0.97 -0.92 -40.48
CA ILE A 4 -0.35 -0.29 -40.52
C ILE A 4 -0.15 1.22 -40.56
N LEU A 5 -0.77 1.92 -41.52
CA LEU A 5 -0.83 3.38 -41.54
C LEU A 5 -2.19 3.84 -41.02
N LEU A 6 -2.19 4.70 -40.01
CA LEU A 6 -3.36 5.40 -39.49
C LEU A 6 -3.34 6.86 -39.91
N MET A 7 -4.43 7.35 -40.49
CA MET A 7 -4.52 8.75 -40.93
C MET A 7 -5.93 9.33 -40.79
N PHE A 8 -6.02 10.67 -40.78
CA PHE A 8 -7.28 11.38 -40.94
C PHE A 8 -7.42 11.92 -42.35
N PHE A 9 -8.57 11.69 -42.97
CA PHE A 9 -8.89 12.25 -44.27
C PHE A 9 -9.91 13.40 -44.14
N SER A 10 -9.39 14.62 -43.94
CA SER A 10 -10.10 15.90 -44.08
C SER A 10 -10.28 16.34 -45.55
N GLU A 11 -11.30 17.18 -45.80
CA GLU A 11 -11.75 17.71 -47.10
C GLU A 11 -10.61 18.01 -48.10
N ALA A 12 -10.74 17.48 -49.32
CA ALA A 12 -10.08 18.08 -50.47
C ALA A 12 -10.99 19.19 -51.00
N ARG A 13 -10.58 20.46 -50.90
CA ARG A 13 -11.27 21.51 -51.67
C ARG A 13 -10.80 21.40 -53.12
N LEU A 14 -11.50 21.98 -54.09
CA LEU A 14 -10.99 22.15 -55.45
C LEU A 14 -10.67 23.64 -55.62
N HIS A 15 -9.55 23.97 -56.27
CA HIS A 15 -9.42 25.31 -56.83
C HIS A 15 -10.47 25.47 -57.95
N HIS A 16 -11.02 26.68 -58.10
CA HIS A 16 -12.05 27.00 -59.10
C HIS A 16 -11.66 26.64 -60.56
N ASP A 17 -10.39 26.34 -60.82
CA ASP A 17 -9.85 26.05 -62.16
C ASP A 17 -9.63 24.56 -62.45
N GLY A 18 -10.09 23.64 -61.58
CA GLY A 18 -9.98 22.19 -61.83
C GLY A 18 -8.57 21.60 -61.67
N MET A 19 -7.61 22.38 -61.14
CA MET A 19 -6.31 21.88 -60.68
C MET A 19 -6.37 21.39 -59.22
N MET A 20 -5.60 20.34 -58.94
CA MET A 20 -5.47 19.65 -57.65
C MET A 20 -5.07 20.62 -56.50
N MET A 21 -5.69 20.47 -55.32
CA MET A 21 -5.27 21.16 -54.09
C MET A 21 -4.11 20.43 -53.39
N ASP A 22 -3.26 21.22 -52.72
CA ASP A 22 -2.09 20.76 -51.95
C ASP A 22 -2.44 19.68 -50.89
N GLY A 23 -3.59 19.76 -50.20
CA GLY A 23 -3.92 18.85 -49.10
C GLY A 23 -4.16 17.37 -49.44
N VAL A 24 -4.56 17.02 -50.68
CA VAL A 24 -4.62 15.61 -51.15
C VAL A 24 -3.23 15.12 -51.52
N ARG A 25 -2.44 16.02 -52.12
CA ARG A 25 -1.05 15.76 -52.49
C ARG A 25 -0.21 15.46 -51.25
N ASP A 26 -0.46 16.18 -50.16
CA ASP A 26 0.25 16.01 -48.89
C ASP A 26 -0.02 14.61 -48.29
N LYS A 27 -1.27 14.16 -48.28
CA LYS A 27 -1.66 12.84 -47.74
C LYS A 27 -1.20 11.69 -48.62
N GLU A 28 -1.29 11.85 -49.94
CA GLU A 28 -0.70 10.91 -50.89
C GLU A 28 0.82 10.84 -50.75
N SER A 29 1.47 11.97 -50.47
CA SER A 29 2.92 12.01 -50.25
C SER A 29 3.34 11.20 -49.03
N VAL A 30 2.56 11.21 -47.93
CA VAL A 30 2.86 10.41 -46.73
C VAL A 30 2.73 8.92 -47.01
N VAL A 31 1.62 8.50 -47.65
CA VAL A 31 1.41 7.08 -48.02
C VAL A 31 2.50 6.60 -48.97
N GLN A 32 2.83 7.40 -49.98
CA GLN A 32 3.86 7.08 -50.97
C GLN A 32 5.26 7.03 -50.34
N SER A 33 5.61 7.99 -49.49
CA SER A 33 6.87 8.03 -48.77
C SER A 33 7.09 6.77 -47.91
N ILE A 34 6.05 6.32 -47.21
CA ILE A 34 6.10 5.07 -46.45
C ILE A 34 6.24 3.88 -47.39
N ALA A 35 5.41 3.79 -48.44
CA ALA A 35 5.45 2.67 -49.38
C ALA A 35 6.83 2.53 -50.04
N ASP A 36 7.43 3.64 -50.46
CA ASP A 36 8.78 3.66 -51.06
C ASP A 36 9.86 3.26 -50.04
N SER A 37 9.78 3.78 -48.81
CA SER A 37 10.69 3.41 -47.71
C SER A 37 10.61 1.91 -47.38
N LEU A 38 9.41 1.35 -47.30
CA LEU A 38 9.20 -0.08 -47.04
C LEU A 38 9.69 -0.94 -48.19
N LYS A 39 9.47 -0.50 -49.44
CA LYS A 39 9.93 -1.21 -50.64
C LYS A 39 11.46 -1.34 -50.68
N VAL A 40 12.19 -0.30 -50.25
CA VAL A 40 13.66 -0.36 -50.11
C VAL A 40 14.09 -1.41 -49.08
N GLN A 41 13.27 -1.64 -48.05
CA GLN A 41 13.51 -2.64 -47.00
C GLN A 41 12.99 -4.04 -47.38
N GLY A 42 12.37 -4.21 -48.55
CA GLY A 42 11.72 -5.46 -48.96
C GLY A 42 10.42 -5.74 -48.21
N GLU A 43 9.82 -4.72 -47.60
CA GLU A 43 8.55 -4.76 -46.88
C GLU A 43 7.46 -4.02 -47.67
N GLN A 44 6.20 -4.12 -47.23
CA GLN A 44 5.06 -3.45 -47.85
C GLN A 44 4.13 -2.88 -46.77
N LEU A 45 3.28 -1.92 -47.14
CA LEU A 45 2.21 -1.46 -46.26
C LEU A 45 1.07 -2.48 -46.26
N ASP A 46 0.83 -3.14 -45.12
CA ASP A 46 -0.14 -4.24 -45.05
C ASP A 46 -1.59 -3.73 -44.90
N CYS A 47 -1.79 -2.59 -44.24
CA CYS A 47 -3.11 -2.00 -44.03
C CYS A 47 -3.09 -0.46 -43.95
N LEU A 48 -4.07 0.16 -44.60
CA LEU A 48 -4.37 1.58 -44.49
C LEU A 48 -5.67 1.78 -43.70
N CYS A 49 -5.58 2.45 -42.56
CA CYS A 49 -6.70 2.78 -41.67
C CYS A 49 -6.98 4.28 -41.74
N CYS A 50 -8.19 4.68 -42.15
CA CYS A 50 -8.54 6.08 -42.31
C CYS A 50 -9.82 6.49 -41.58
N PHE A 51 -9.77 7.66 -40.96
CA PHE A 51 -10.98 8.37 -40.54
C PHE A 51 -11.50 9.23 -41.70
N SER A 52 -12.71 8.94 -42.16
CA SER A 52 -13.35 9.68 -43.27
C SER A 52 -14.24 10.78 -42.73
N THR A 53 -13.88 12.07 -42.92
CA THR A 53 -14.70 13.20 -42.48
C THR A 53 -15.91 13.40 -43.41
N LYS A 54 -17.14 13.51 -42.91
CA LYS A 54 -18.35 13.68 -43.75
C LYS A 54 -18.65 15.13 -44.18
N LYS A 55 -18.78 15.38 -45.52
CA LYS A 55 -19.86 16.08 -46.31
C LYS A 55 -19.28 16.82 -47.55
N LEU A 56 -19.88 16.98 -48.74
CA LEU A 56 -21.15 16.58 -49.41
C LEU A 56 -20.91 15.49 -50.47
N PRO A 57 -21.95 14.81 -51.00
CA PRO A 57 -21.87 14.01 -52.23
C PRO A 57 -21.72 14.93 -53.45
N GLU A 58 -20.66 15.73 -53.51
CA GLU A 58 -20.29 16.43 -54.73
C GLU A 58 -19.43 15.48 -55.56
N GLU A 59 -19.93 15.20 -56.76
CA GLU A 59 -19.23 14.47 -57.80
C GLU A 59 -18.02 15.29 -58.24
N ILE A 60 -16.82 14.76 -58.06
CA ILE A 60 -15.59 15.41 -58.52
C ILE A 60 -15.24 14.80 -59.86
N GLY A 61 -15.17 15.66 -60.89
CA GLY A 61 -14.54 15.30 -62.16
C GLY A 61 -13.02 15.35 -62.01
N TYR A 62 -12.34 14.23 -62.22
CA TYR A 62 -10.88 14.18 -62.33
C TYR A 62 -10.47 13.79 -63.74
N GLY A 63 -9.44 14.45 -64.27
CA GLY A 63 -8.79 14.09 -65.54
C GLY A 63 -7.38 13.59 -65.28
N ASP A 64 -7.09 12.36 -65.68
CA ASP A 64 -5.71 11.85 -65.78
C ASP A 64 -5.07 12.37 -67.09
N GLU A 65 -3.74 12.38 -67.19
CA GLU A 65 -3.01 12.84 -68.41
C GLU A 65 -3.42 12.10 -69.69
N VAL A 66 -4.16 11.00 -69.56
CA VAL A 66 -4.73 10.16 -70.62
C VAL A 66 -6.27 10.22 -70.60
N SER A 67 -6.84 11.39 -70.87
CA SER A 67 -8.21 11.62 -71.39
C SER A 67 -9.38 10.73 -70.89
N CYS A 68 -9.50 10.44 -69.60
CA CYS A 68 -10.72 9.85 -69.03
C CYS A 68 -11.19 10.67 -67.84
N ALA A 69 -12.34 11.34 -67.99
CA ALA A 69 -13.02 12.02 -66.90
C ALA A 69 -13.73 10.98 -66.04
N TYR A 70 -13.19 10.71 -64.85
CA TYR A 70 -13.86 9.89 -63.84
C TYR A 70 -14.69 10.79 -62.93
N ILE A 71 -15.91 10.37 -62.64
CA ILE A 71 -16.75 10.96 -61.59
C ILE A 71 -16.67 10.02 -60.39
N LEU A 72 -15.90 10.43 -59.38
CA LEU A 72 -15.81 9.72 -58.10
C LEU A 72 -16.19 10.69 -57.00
N ASN A 73 -16.88 10.17 -55.96
CA ASN A 73 -17.02 10.93 -54.72
C ASN A 73 -15.68 10.88 -53.95
N HIS A 74 -15.45 11.86 -53.06
CA HIS A 74 -14.23 11.94 -52.24
C HIS A 74 -13.87 10.61 -51.54
N GLU A 75 -14.88 9.82 -51.16
CA GLU A 75 -14.72 8.56 -50.42
C GLU A 75 -14.26 7.39 -51.31
N ALA A 76 -14.62 7.36 -52.59
CA ALA A 76 -14.22 6.32 -53.55
C ALA A 76 -12.87 6.64 -54.25
N LEU A 77 -12.50 7.93 -54.32
CA LEU A 77 -11.24 8.36 -54.93
C LEU A 77 -10.01 7.82 -54.18
N ILE A 78 -10.09 7.75 -52.85
CA ILE A 78 -8.93 7.44 -52.00
C ILE A 78 -8.56 5.96 -52.07
N PRO A 79 -9.49 4.99 -51.86
CA PRO A 79 -9.18 3.59 -52.13
C PRO A 79 -8.71 3.41 -53.57
N ALA A 80 -9.37 4.03 -54.56
CA ALA A 80 -8.99 3.85 -55.96
C ALA A 80 -7.54 4.27 -56.27
N ARG A 81 -7.03 5.35 -55.66
CA ARG A 81 -5.65 5.83 -55.87
C ARG A 81 -4.62 5.12 -55.00
N MET A 82 -5.02 4.63 -53.82
CA MET A 82 -4.10 4.07 -52.82
C MET A 82 -4.16 2.53 -52.69
N GLN A 83 -5.09 1.86 -53.39
CA GLN A 83 -5.24 0.40 -53.34
C GLN A 83 -4.03 -0.36 -53.89
N SER A 84 -3.21 0.27 -54.74
CA SER A 84 -1.93 -0.29 -55.18
C SER A 84 -0.82 -0.18 -54.13
N LEU A 85 -1.00 0.66 -53.11
CA LEU A 85 0.02 1.00 -52.11
C LEU A 85 -0.17 0.26 -50.79
N ALA A 86 -1.36 -0.28 -50.50
CA ALA A 86 -1.64 -1.04 -49.28
C ALA A 86 -2.45 -2.32 -49.55
N GLY A 87 -2.15 -3.39 -48.82
CA GLY A 87 -2.83 -4.69 -48.98
C GLY A 87 -4.30 -4.71 -48.54
N HIS A 88 -4.65 -3.91 -47.54
CA HIS A 88 -6.01 -3.81 -46.98
C HIS A 88 -6.39 -2.37 -46.66
N PHE A 89 -7.69 -2.09 -46.64
CA PHE A 89 -8.23 -0.77 -46.33
C PHE A 89 -9.34 -0.84 -45.27
N ILE A 90 -9.22 -0.03 -44.23
CA ILE A 90 -10.20 0.09 -43.14
C ILE A 90 -10.63 1.54 -43.02
N GLY A 91 -11.86 1.84 -43.41
CA GLY A 91 -12.46 3.17 -43.29
C GLY A 91 -13.46 3.26 -42.13
N ILE A 92 -13.41 4.35 -41.37
CA ILE A 92 -14.44 4.69 -40.38
C ILE A 92 -14.93 6.12 -40.58
N ASP A 93 -16.24 6.26 -40.65
CA ASP A 93 -16.93 7.55 -40.59
C ASP A 93 -16.52 8.35 -39.34
N TYR A 94 -15.99 9.55 -39.55
CA TYR A 94 -15.69 10.53 -38.52
C TYR A 94 -16.50 11.82 -38.77
N ASP A 95 -17.18 12.31 -37.74
CA ASP A 95 -18.00 13.53 -37.85
C ASP A 95 -17.47 14.59 -36.89
N GLU A 96 -16.64 15.49 -37.42
CA GLU A 96 -16.02 16.60 -36.68
C GLU A 96 -17.03 17.51 -35.99
N ARG A 97 -18.26 17.60 -36.54
CA ARG A 97 -19.32 18.48 -36.06
C ARG A 97 -20.25 17.78 -35.05
N SER A 98 -20.05 16.48 -34.82
CA SER A 98 -20.84 15.73 -33.86
C SER A 98 -20.46 16.02 -32.40
N GLN A 99 -21.33 15.59 -31.47
CA GLN A 99 -21.09 15.72 -30.04
C GLN A 99 -19.79 15.01 -29.60
N LEU A 100 -19.13 15.53 -28.57
CA LEU A 100 -17.84 15.02 -28.06
C LEU A 100 -17.84 13.50 -27.84
N GLU A 101 -18.86 12.97 -27.15
CA GLU A 101 -18.99 11.53 -26.86
C GLU A 101 -19.03 10.69 -28.14
N LYS A 102 -19.76 11.14 -29.17
CA LYS A 102 -19.84 10.44 -30.46
C LYS A 102 -18.49 10.43 -31.17
N ARG A 103 -17.74 11.53 -31.13
CA ARG A 103 -16.38 11.59 -31.68
C ARG A 103 -15.42 10.67 -30.93
N ILE A 104 -15.50 10.61 -29.60
CA ILE A 104 -14.72 9.65 -28.78
C ILE A 104 -15.06 8.21 -29.17
N HIS A 105 -16.35 7.89 -29.35
CA HIS A 105 -16.76 6.55 -29.77
C HIS A 105 -16.23 6.17 -31.16
N GLN A 106 -16.20 7.10 -32.12
CA GLN A 106 -15.61 6.88 -33.44
C GLN A 106 -14.11 6.57 -33.37
N VAL A 107 -13.38 7.26 -32.48
CA VAL A 107 -11.95 7.03 -32.22
C VAL A 107 -11.70 5.65 -31.62
N LEU A 108 -12.49 5.25 -30.61
CA LEU A 108 -12.39 3.92 -30.01
C LEU A 108 -12.72 2.81 -31.03
N LYS A 109 -13.74 3.03 -31.87
CA LYS A 109 -14.11 2.11 -32.94
C LYS A 109 -12.96 1.86 -33.93
N MET A 110 -12.12 2.86 -34.19
CA MET A 110 -10.92 2.67 -35.02
C MET A 110 -9.90 1.77 -34.34
N ALA A 111 -9.63 2.02 -33.06
CA ALA A 111 -8.73 1.19 -32.30
C ALA A 111 -9.22 -0.28 -32.25
N ASP A 112 -10.52 -0.50 -32.02
CA ASP A 112 -11.14 -1.83 -32.04
C ASP A 112 -11.05 -2.51 -33.41
N ARG A 113 -11.18 -1.76 -34.51
CA ARG A 113 -11.04 -2.29 -35.87
C ARG A 113 -9.62 -2.68 -36.21
N ILE A 114 -8.64 -1.90 -35.77
CA ILE A 114 -7.22 -2.24 -35.93
C ILE A 114 -6.90 -3.50 -35.12
N ASP A 115 -7.37 -3.59 -33.87
CA ASP A 115 -7.18 -4.76 -33.00
C ASP A 115 -7.80 -6.02 -33.63
N ALA A 116 -9.05 -5.94 -34.08
CA ALA A 116 -9.73 -7.03 -34.78
C ALA A 116 -8.98 -7.44 -36.07
N PHE A 117 -8.46 -6.49 -36.83
CA PHE A 117 -7.68 -6.80 -38.03
C PHE A 117 -6.37 -7.53 -37.70
N ILE A 118 -5.65 -7.10 -36.65
CA ILE A 118 -4.45 -7.79 -36.17
C ILE A 118 -4.77 -9.23 -35.76
N GLU A 119 -5.88 -9.46 -35.07
CA GLU A 119 -6.36 -10.79 -34.69
C GLU A 119 -6.75 -11.64 -35.90
N GLU A 120 -7.53 -11.09 -36.83
CA GLU A 120 -7.95 -11.75 -38.08
C GLU A 120 -6.74 -12.19 -38.93
N GLN A 121 -5.68 -11.37 -38.95
CA GLN A 121 -4.44 -11.69 -39.64
C GLN A 121 -3.49 -12.58 -38.82
N SER A 122 -3.88 -12.96 -37.59
CA SER A 122 -3.07 -13.76 -36.65
C SER A 122 -1.70 -13.16 -36.34
N TRP A 123 -1.60 -11.83 -36.28
CA TRP A 123 -0.35 -11.12 -35.97
C TRP A 123 -0.16 -10.95 -34.46
N GLN A 124 1.09 -10.93 -34.02
CA GLN A 124 1.42 -10.50 -32.67
C GLN A 124 1.53 -8.97 -32.63
N PRO A 125 0.93 -8.27 -31.66
CA PRO A 125 0.99 -6.81 -31.57
C PRO A 125 2.42 -6.24 -31.58
N GLU A 126 3.39 -6.95 -30.98
CA GLU A 126 4.80 -6.54 -30.96
C GLU A 126 5.49 -6.54 -32.34
N GLU A 127 4.94 -7.28 -33.31
CA GLU A 127 5.45 -7.37 -34.68
C GLU A 127 4.85 -6.29 -35.61
N VAL A 128 3.92 -5.49 -35.08
CA VAL A 128 3.26 -4.40 -35.82
C VAL A 128 4.02 -3.08 -35.62
N ALA A 129 4.32 -2.41 -36.73
CA ALA A 129 4.74 -1.02 -36.81
C ALA A 129 3.55 -0.17 -37.23
N LEU A 130 3.13 0.73 -36.33
CA LEU A 130 2.06 1.68 -36.58
C LEU A 130 2.68 2.99 -37.10
N HIS A 131 2.33 3.37 -38.31
CA HIS A 131 2.65 4.68 -38.89
C HIS A 131 1.44 5.58 -38.69
N VAL A 132 1.65 6.82 -38.28
CA VAL A 132 0.56 7.75 -38.00
C VAL A 132 0.80 9.05 -38.74
N ASP A 133 -0.10 9.36 -39.66
CA ASP A 133 -0.11 10.63 -40.36
C ASP A 133 -0.95 11.65 -39.58
N ILE A 134 -0.30 12.68 -39.06
CA ILE A 134 -0.98 13.80 -38.38
C ILE A 134 -1.15 15.04 -39.27
N THR A 135 -0.92 14.90 -40.58
CA THR A 135 -1.07 15.97 -41.57
C THR A 135 -2.51 16.44 -41.65
N GLY A 136 -2.70 17.75 -41.56
CA GLY A 136 -4.02 18.37 -41.68
C GLY A 136 -4.21 19.58 -40.76
N ASP A 137 -5.24 20.34 -41.12
CA ASP A 137 -5.69 21.60 -40.55
C ASP A 137 -6.52 21.44 -39.26
N VAL A 138 -7.00 20.22 -38.98
CA VAL A 138 -7.86 19.92 -37.83
C VAL A 138 -7.02 19.49 -36.63
N ARG A 139 -6.52 20.47 -35.87
CA ARG A 139 -5.73 20.28 -34.62
C ARG A 139 -6.34 19.30 -33.62
N TYR A 140 -7.67 19.19 -33.62
CA TYR A 140 -8.42 18.29 -32.75
C TYR A 140 -8.29 16.80 -33.16
N ALA A 141 -8.17 16.51 -34.46
CA ALA A 141 -7.98 15.15 -34.97
C ALA A 141 -6.61 14.59 -34.56
N SER A 142 -5.55 15.41 -34.62
CA SER A 142 -4.20 15.01 -34.19
C SER A 142 -4.17 14.65 -32.70
N MET A 143 -4.91 15.35 -31.84
CA MET A 143 -5.04 14.97 -30.42
C MET A 143 -5.78 13.63 -30.24
N MET A 144 -6.78 13.34 -31.07
CA MET A 144 -7.48 12.05 -31.02
C MET A 144 -6.62 10.89 -31.50
N MET A 145 -5.77 11.11 -32.51
CA MET A 145 -4.79 10.10 -32.94
C MET A 145 -3.87 9.67 -31.81
N LEU A 146 -3.43 10.61 -30.96
CA LEU A 146 -2.65 10.28 -29.77
C LEU A 146 -3.40 9.29 -28.86
N SER A 147 -4.71 9.45 -28.68
CA SER A 147 -5.53 8.52 -27.89
C SER A 147 -5.61 7.12 -28.54
N VAL A 148 -5.75 7.03 -29.86
CA VAL A 148 -5.71 5.74 -30.59
C VAL A 148 -4.35 5.07 -30.39
N ILE A 149 -3.26 5.82 -30.56
CA ILE A 149 -1.90 5.32 -30.33
C ILE A 149 -1.76 4.77 -28.90
N GLN A 150 -2.21 5.52 -27.88
CA GLN A 150 -2.11 5.07 -26.49
C GLN A 150 -2.90 3.79 -26.23
N PHE A 151 -4.11 3.67 -26.80
CA PHE A 151 -4.91 2.46 -26.68
C PHE A 151 -4.23 1.25 -27.33
N LEU A 152 -3.70 1.39 -28.55
CA LEU A 152 -3.00 0.33 -29.27
C LEU A 152 -1.70 -0.08 -28.57
N LYS A 153 -1.00 0.86 -27.91
CA LYS A 153 0.15 0.53 -27.05
C LYS A 153 -0.26 -0.30 -25.83
N CYS A 154 -1.43 -0.06 -25.24
CA CYS A 154 -1.97 -0.91 -24.18
C CYS A 154 -2.24 -2.35 -24.66
N ARG A 155 -2.48 -2.54 -25.96
CA ARG A 155 -2.65 -3.87 -26.59
C ARG A 155 -1.33 -4.54 -27.01
N GLY A 156 -0.20 -3.86 -26.86
CA GLY A 156 1.13 -4.46 -27.06
C GLY A 156 1.91 -3.93 -28.26
N ILE A 157 1.34 -3.03 -29.08
CA ILE A 157 2.08 -2.37 -30.17
C ILE A 157 3.22 -1.54 -29.59
N ARG A 158 4.46 -1.75 -30.07
CA ARG A 158 5.66 -1.06 -29.53
C ARG A 158 6.28 -0.04 -30.47
N LYS A 159 6.19 -0.26 -31.79
CA LYS A 159 6.78 0.63 -32.78
C LYS A 159 5.71 1.56 -33.33
N VAL A 160 5.92 2.86 -33.12
CA VAL A 160 5.03 3.92 -33.60
C VAL A 160 5.90 4.97 -34.26
N ASP A 161 5.65 5.23 -35.53
CA ASP A 161 6.24 6.32 -36.29
C ASP A 161 5.17 7.39 -36.55
N VAL A 162 5.48 8.65 -36.28
CA VAL A 162 4.57 9.78 -36.50
C VAL A 162 5.14 10.67 -37.58
N LEU A 163 4.34 10.93 -38.61
CA LEU A 163 4.72 11.62 -39.83
C LEU A 163 3.87 12.87 -40.04
N TYR A 164 4.48 13.87 -40.67
CA TYR A 164 3.84 15.14 -41.00
C TYR A 164 4.34 15.62 -42.36
N ALA A 165 3.43 15.99 -43.25
CA ALA A 165 3.76 16.67 -44.51
C ALA A 165 3.40 18.16 -44.39
N ASP A 166 4.32 19.04 -44.83
CA ASP A 166 4.08 20.46 -45.02
C ASP A 166 3.82 20.72 -46.51
N GLY A 167 2.69 21.34 -46.84
CA GLY A 167 2.26 21.60 -48.23
C GLY A 167 3.15 22.56 -49.02
N ASN A 168 4.15 23.18 -48.39
CA ASN A 168 5.08 24.12 -49.04
C ASN A 168 6.40 23.46 -49.49
N GLU A 169 6.31 22.45 -50.37
CA GLU A 169 7.43 21.83 -51.10
C GLU A 169 8.53 21.12 -50.26
N GLN A 170 8.26 20.73 -49.00
CA GLN A 170 9.19 19.93 -48.20
C GLN A 170 8.88 18.41 -48.23
N PRO A 171 9.88 17.53 -48.06
CA PRO A 171 9.66 16.09 -47.91
C PRO A 171 8.91 15.79 -46.60
N VAL A 172 8.12 14.71 -46.58
CA VAL A 172 7.45 14.17 -45.40
C VAL A 172 8.42 14.09 -44.22
N GLU A 173 8.14 14.81 -43.14
CA GLU A 173 8.95 14.88 -41.94
C GLU A 173 8.56 13.78 -40.94
N ASN A 174 9.54 13.08 -40.39
CA ASN A 174 9.34 12.17 -39.27
C ASN A 174 9.47 12.92 -37.95
N ILE A 175 8.34 13.12 -37.27
CA ILE A 175 8.22 13.85 -36.01
C ILE A 175 8.02 12.92 -34.80
N THR A 176 8.36 11.64 -34.94
CA THR A 176 8.21 10.60 -33.91
C THR A 176 8.87 11.01 -32.58
N GLU A 177 9.98 11.74 -32.63
CA GLU A 177 10.67 12.20 -31.43
C GLU A 177 9.81 13.17 -30.59
N ILE A 178 9.00 14.03 -31.23
CA ILE A 178 8.05 14.93 -30.53
C ILE A 178 7.00 14.09 -29.78
N TYR A 179 6.46 13.06 -30.44
CA TYR A 179 5.54 12.12 -29.82
C TYR A 179 6.19 11.36 -28.65
N ARG A 180 7.41 10.85 -28.81
CA ARG A 180 8.15 10.15 -27.74
C ARG A 180 8.41 11.05 -26.53
N MET A 181 8.69 12.33 -26.74
CA MET A 181 8.81 13.31 -25.65
C MET A 181 7.47 13.49 -24.92
N PHE A 182 6.35 13.61 -25.65
CA PHE A 182 5.02 13.68 -25.03
C PHE A 182 4.67 12.42 -24.24
N ASP A 183 4.99 11.24 -24.78
CA ASP A 183 4.77 9.95 -24.10
C ASP A 183 5.62 9.84 -22.83
N LEU A 184 6.88 10.30 -22.86
CA LEU A 184 7.74 10.38 -21.67
C LEU A 184 7.13 11.29 -20.59
N PHE A 185 6.67 12.49 -20.95
CA PHE A 185 6.13 13.44 -19.97
C PHE A 185 4.74 13.04 -19.44
N SER A 186 3.88 12.49 -20.30
CA SER A 186 2.55 12.03 -19.86
C SER A 186 2.62 10.82 -18.92
N ARG A 187 3.65 9.98 -19.06
CA ARG A 187 3.93 8.86 -18.15
C ARG A 187 4.87 9.23 -17.00
N ALA A 188 5.35 10.48 -16.95
CA ALA A 188 6.23 10.95 -15.87
C ALA A 188 5.53 10.94 -14.51
N ASP A 189 4.20 11.03 -14.45
CA ASP A 189 3.46 10.88 -13.18
C ASP A 189 3.57 9.47 -12.60
N THR A 190 3.62 8.43 -13.45
CA THR A 190 3.94 7.06 -13.01
C THR A 190 5.38 6.94 -12.51
N PHE A 191 6.29 7.73 -13.10
CA PHE A 191 7.67 7.84 -12.66
C PHE A 191 7.78 8.50 -11.26
N VAL A 192 7.09 9.62 -11.04
CA VAL A 192 7.04 10.36 -9.75
C VAL A 192 6.45 9.50 -8.62
N ASN A 193 5.35 8.80 -8.91
CA ASN A 193 4.60 8.09 -7.87
C ASN A 193 5.16 6.68 -7.57
N PHE A 194 5.80 6.01 -8.53
CA PHE A 194 6.22 4.61 -8.36
C PHE A 194 7.72 4.35 -8.56
N GLY A 195 8.51 5.38 -8.86
CA GLY A 195 9.95 5.24 -9.10
C GLY A 195 10.29 4.38 -10.32
N SER A 196 9.34 4.18 -11.24
CA SER A 196 9.54 3.34 -12.43
C SER A 196 10.46 4.04 -13.42
N ILE A 197 11.71 3.58 -13.54
CA ILE A 197 12.65 4.05 -14.58
C ILE A 197 12.36 3.43 -15.96
N ARG A 198 11.32 2.60 -16.08
CA ARG A 198 10.97 1.86 -17.30
C ARG A 198 10.73 2.79 -18.47
N GLU A 199 10.06 3.90 -18.22
CA GLU A 199 9.65 4.92 -19.19
C GLU A 199 10.88 5.66 -19.73
N ILE A 200 11.80 6.05 -18.85
CA ILE A 200 13.08 6.70 -19.24
C ILE A 200 13.94 5.73 -20.05
N MET A 201 13.98 4.46 -19.65
CA MET A 201 14.75 3.44 -20.37
C MET A 201 14.18 3.15 -21.75
N ALA A 202 12.85 3.10 -21.90
CA ALA A 202 12.19 2.95 -23.19
C ALA A 202 12.41 4.19 -24.09
N TYR A 203 12.44 5.39 -23.49
CA TYR A 203 12.73 6.62 -24.22
C TYR A 203 14.20 6.69 -24.69
N LEU A 204 15.14 6.21 -23.88
CA LEU A 204 16.56 6.13 -24.25
C LEU A 204 16.91 4.88 -25.08
N GLU A 205 15.96 3.97 -25.31
CA GLU A 205 16.21 2.76 -26.08
C GLU A 205 16.54 3.09 -27.54
N GLY A 206 17.57 2.42 -28.07
CA GLY A 206 18.08 2.64 -29.43
C GLY A 206 18.93 3.90 -29.62
N SER A 207 19.00 4.81 -28.63
CA SER A 207 19.86 5.99 -28.74
C SER A 207 21.31 5.71 -28.35
N VAL A 208 22.24 6.51 -28.88
CA VAL A 208 23.63 6.51 -28.42
C VAL A 208 23.65 7.11 -27.01
N GLN A 209 24.26 6.38 -26.07
CA GLN A 209 24.31 6.72 -24.65
C GLN A 209 25.75 6.78 -24.16
N THR A 210 26.05 7.73 -23.27
CA THR A 210 27.30 7.74 -22.50
C THR A 210 27.41 6.50 -21.62
N ARG A 211 28.64 6.21 -21.17
CA ARG A 211 28.87 5.15 -20.20
C ARG A 211 28.15 5.45 -18.88
N GLU A 212 28.15 6.71 -18.48
CA GLU A 212 27.58 7.23 -17.24
C GLU A 212 26.05 7.08 -17.25
N THR A 213 25.38 7.35 -18.37
CA THR A 213 23.95 7.08 -18.55
C THR A 213 23.63 5.60 -18.33
N LYS A 214 24.40 4.69 -18.96
CA LYS A 214 24.18 3.23 -18.79
C LYS A 214 24.35 2.79 -17.35
N ILE A 215 25.36 3.32 -16.65
CA ILE A 215 25.61 3.05 -15.23
C ILE A 215 24.45 3.57 -14.37
N LEU A 216 23.96 4.79 -14.62
CA LEU A 216 22.83 5.36 -13.91
C LEU A 216 21.57 4.51 -14.08
N LEU A 217 21.20 4.17 -15.32
CA LEU A 217 20.02 3.35 -15.60
C LEU A 217 20.08 1.99 -14.89
N GLN A 218 21.24 1.34 -14.89
CA GLN A 218 21.42 0.06 -14.21
C GLN A 218 21.37 0.21 -12.69
N THR A 219 21.98 1.26 -12.14
CA THR A 219 22.02 1.48 -10.69
C THR A 219 20.62 1.77 -10.12
N VAL A 220 19.80 2.54 -10.85
CA VAL A 220 18.40 2.78 -10.48
C VAL A 220 17.60 1.48 -10.51
N ARG A 221 17.77 0.64 -11.55
CA ARG A 221 17.13 -0.69 -11.61
C ARG A 221 17.50 -1.54 -10.40
N ASP A 222 18.78 -1.61 -10.06
CA ASP A 222 19.29 -2.43 -8.97
C ASP A 222 18.78 -1.95 -7.60
N PHE A 223 18.78 -0.63 -7.37
CA PHE A 223 18.25 0.00 -6.16
C PHE A 223 16.75 -0.28 -6.01
N ASN A 224 15.95 0.03 -7.04
CA ASN A 224 14.51 -0.21 -7.03
C ASN A 224 14.17 -1.68 -6.83
N HIS A 225 14.93 -2.60 -7.45
CA HIS A 225 14.76 -4.03 -7.24
C HIS A 225 15.05 -4.39 -5.79
N ALA A 226 16.17 -3.93 -5.21
CA ALA A 226 16.53 -4.23 -3.82
C ALA A 226 15.49 -3.72 -2.81
N VAL A 227 14.92 -2.53 -3.02
CA VAL A 227 13.82 -2.00 -2.21
C VAL A 227 12.57 -2.88 -2.38
N ARG A 228 12.16 -3.16 -3.62
CA ARG A 228 10.93 -3.91 -3.93
C ARG A 228 10.89 -5.27 -3.25
N ILE A 229 11.99 -6.02 -3.28
CA ILE A 229 12.10 -7.34 -2.62
C ILE A 229 12.74 -7.26 -1.22
N CYS A 230 12.86 -6.07 -0.64
CA CYS A 230 13.34 -5.81 0.72
C CYS A 230 14.69 -6.48 1.07
N ARG A 231 15.68 -6.37 0.17
CA ARG A 231 17.06 -6.85 0.44
C ARG A 231 17.80 -5.85 1.34
N THR A 232 17.43 -5.80 2.61
CA THR A 232 17.88 -4.80 3.59
C THR A 232 19.41 -4.58 3.54
N GLY A 233 20.21 -5.65 3.58
CA GLY A 233 21.68 -5.55 3.51
C GLY A 233 22.29 -4.95 2.23
N LYS A 234 21.51 -4.75 1.16
CA LYS A 234 21.97 -4.11 -0.10
C LYS A 234 21.48 -2.68 -0.28
N ILE A 235 20.40 -2.29 0.39
CA ILE A 235 19.72 -1.01 0.14
C ILE A 235 20.66 0.17 0.38
N THR A 236 21.34 0.23 1.52
CA THR A 236 22.28 1.32 1.85
C THR A 236 23.42 1.42 0.84
N ILE A 237 23.98 0.29 0.39
CA ILE A 237 25.07 0.27 -0.60
C ILE A 237 24.59 0.78 -1.95
N LEU A 238 23.40 0.34 -2.38
CA LEU A 238 22.82 0.73 -3.67
C LEU A 238 22.35 2.18 -3.68
N ALA A 239 21.86 2.71 -2.55
CA ALA A 239 21.54 4.13 -2.40
C ALA A 239 22.78 5.02 -2.61
N LYS A 240 23.93 4.66 -2.03
CA LYS A 240 25.20 5.37 -2.25
C LYS A 240 25.64 5.33 -3.72
N LYS A 241 25.60 4.15 -4.33
CA LYS A 241 25.92 4.01 -5.76
C LYS A 241 25.00 4.83 -6.65
N LEU A 242 23.72 4.93 -6.29
CA LEU A 242 22.75 5.73 -7.03
C LEU A 242 23.10 7.22 -6.98
N GLN A 243 23.45 7.73 -5.81
CA GLN A 243 23.92 9.11 -5.65
C GLN A 243 25.15 9.40 -6.51
N GLU A 244 26.17 8.53 -6.45
CA GLU A 244 27.39 8.65 -7.26
C GLU A 244 27.07 8.60 -8.77
N ALA A 245 26.21 7.67 -9.20
CA ALA A 245 25.83 7.53 -10.61
C ALA A 245 25.07 8.76 -11.12
N LEU A 246 24.22 9.37 -10.29
CA LEU A 246 23.51 10.61 -10.61
C LEU A 246 24.48 11.78 -10.79
N GLN A 247 25.44 11.94 -9.88
CA GLN A 247 26.46 12.98 -9.97
C GLN A 247 27.33 12.82 -11.21
N ASN A 248 27.77 11.59 -11.50
CA ASN A 248 28.61 11.30 -12.66
C ASN A 248 27.89 11.56 -13.99
N PHE A 249 26.61 11.19 -14.10
CA PHE A 249 25.80 11.50 -15.28
C PHE A 249 25.59 13.01 -15.47
N GLU A 250 25.37 13.75 -14.39
CA GLU A 250 25.20 15.20 -14.43
C GLU A 250 26.49 15.90 -14.91
N MET A 251 27.66 15.38 -14.52
CA MET A 251 28.97 15.91 -14.94
C MET A 251 29.37 15.50 -16.37
N SER A 252 29.03 14.28 -16.81
CA SER A 252 29.42 13.77 -18.13
C SER A 252 28.72 14.51 -19.28
N GLY A 253 27.58 15.15 -19.01
CA GLY A 253 26.74 15.75 -20.02
C GLY A 253 26.04 14.72 -20.91
N ALA A 254 25.53 15.18 -22.04
CA ALA A 254 24.73 14.38 -22.98
C ALA A 254 25.35 14.38 -24.38
N ILE A 255 25.42 13.20 -25.00
CA ILE A 255 25.89 13.03 -26.37
C ILE A 255 24.74 12.91 -27.37
N SER A 256 23.59 12.36 -26.96
CA SER A 256 22.39 12.27 -27.81
C SER A 256 21.33 13.32 -27.47
N PHE A 257 20.40 13.55 -28.41
CA PHE A 257 19.24 14.41 -28.17
C PHE A 257 18.39 13.88 -27.00
N GLN A 258 18.18 12.57 -26.93
CA GLN A 258 17.40 11.94 -25.87
C GLN A 258 18.06 12.12 -24.49
N GLU A 259 19.39 12.03 -24.41
CA GLU A 259 20.11 12.36 -23.16
C GLU A 259 20.00 13.84 -22.79
N LYS A 260 19.99 14.76 -23.77
CA LYS A 260 19.77 16.20 -23.49
C LYS A 260 18.38 16.43 -22.90
N ILE A 261 17.35 15.73 -23.39
CA ILE A 261 16.01 15.76 -22.79
C ILE A 261 16.02 15.16 -21.38
N PHE A 262 16.70 14.01 -21.18
CA PHE A 262 16.83 13.41 -19.86
C PHE A 262 17.51 14.35 -18.85
N LEU A 263 18.59 15.03 -19.24
CA LEU A 263 19.24 16.06 -18.41
C LEU A 263 18.29 17.19 -18.02
N ARG A 264 17.38 17.62 -18.91
CA ARG A 264 16.39 18.68 -18.60
C ARG A 264 15.39 18.25 -17.53
N ILE A 265 15.03 16.97 -17.49
CA ILE A 265 14.13 16.42 -16.45
C ILE A 265 14.87 15.82 -15.25
N LEU A 266 16.20 15.80 -15.26
CA LEU A 266 17.01 15.24 -14.17
C LEU A 266 16.69 15.88 -12.82
N LYS A 267 16.33 17.16 -12.80
CA LYS A 267 15.91 17.84 -11.57
C LYS A 267 14.64 17.22 -10.96
N VAL A 268 13.67 16.87 -11.80
CA VAL A 268 12.45 16.16 -11.36
C VAL A 268 12.83 14.75 -10.90
N PHE A 269 13.68 14.06 -11.65
CA PHE A 269 14.20 12.75 -11.29
C PHE A 269 14.89 12.72 -9.92
N LYS A 270 15.74 13.71 -9.63
CA LYS A 270 16.47 13.83 -8.36
C LYS A 270 15.52 14.11 -7.19
N ALA A 271 14.45 14.88 -7.41
CA ALA A 271 13.47 15.17 -6.37
C ALA A 271 12.82 13.89 -5.79
N GLU A 272 12.69 12.84 -6.60
CA GLU A 272 12.10 11.56 -6.19
C GLU A 272 12.90 10.79 -5.15
N TYR A 273 14.21 11.00 -5.09
CA TYR A 273 15.10 10.35 -4.13
C TYR A 273 15.30 11.21 -2.88
N GLY A 274 14.88 12.48 -2.91
CA GLY A 274 14.79 13.37 -1.76
C GLY A 274 16.03 13.35 -0.86
N GLY A 275 15.81 12.98 0.40
CA GLY A 275 16.87 12.92 1.42
C GLY A 275 18.01 11.94 1.12
N LEU A 276 17.82 10.97 0.22
CA LEU A 276 18.85 10.00 -0.15
C LEU A 276 20.00 10.59 -0.98
N LEU A 277 19.80 11.79 -1.54
CA LEU A 277 20.83 12.47 -2.32
C LEU A 277 21.74 13.38 -1.48
N LYS A 278 21.51 13.48 -0.17
CA LYS A 278 22.42 14.17 0.76
C LYS A 278 23.71 13.37 0.93
N GLU A 279 24.86 14.03 1.04
CA GLU A 279 26.16 13.34 1.17
C GLU A 279 26.23 12.44 2.42
N ASP A 280 25.56 12.85 3.50
CA ASP A 280 25.59 12.22 4.81
C ASP A 280 24.29 11.50 5.17
N PHE A 281 23.51 11.06 4.17
CA PHE A 281 22.25 10.35 4.43
C PHE A 281 22.46 9.11 5.31
N THR A 282 21.49 8.87 6.17
CA THR A 282 21.50 7.83 7.19
C THR A 282 20.50 6.72 6.88
N ASN A 283 20.55 5.63 7.65
CA ASN A 283 19.53 4.59 7.57
C ASN A 283 18.12 5.13 7.88
N LEU A 284 18.01 6.18 8.70
CA LEU A 284 16.73 6.83 9.00
C LEU A 284 16.17 7.54 7.76
N ASP A 285 17.03 8.13 6.92
CA ASP A 285 16.61 8.75 5.65
C ASP A 285 16.06 7.73 4.66
N ILE A 286 16.63 6.52 4.64
CA ILE A 286 16.11 5.40 3.83
C ILE A 286 14.73 4.96 4.31
N ILE A 287 14.55 4.79 5.63
CA ILE A 287 13.25 4.43 6.20
C ILE A 287 12.22 5.52 5.86
N ARG A 288 12.59 6.80 6.03
CA ARG A 288 11.72 7.94 5.70
C ARG A 288 11.32 7.93 4.24
N TRP A 289 12.28 7.73 3.34
CA TRP A 289 12.03 7.64 1.90
C TRP A 289 11.08 6.48 1.56
N CYS A 290 11.23 5.32 2.21
CA CYS A 290 10.28 4.22 2.03
C CYS A 290 8.85 4.58 2.47
N VAL A 291 8.68 5.37 3.53
CA VAL A 291 7.37 5.86 3.97
C VAL A 291 6.78 6.87 2.98
N GLU A 292 7.59 7.81 2.50
CA GLU A 292 7.21 8.82 1.50
C GLU A 292 6.80 8.18 0.17
N LYS A 293 7.39 7.04 -0.19
CA LYS A 293 7.08 6.25 -1.40
C LYS A 293 6.05 5.15 -1.20
N ASP A 294 5.30 5.16 -0.09
CA ASP A 294 4.26 4.17 0.22
C ASP A 294 4.76 2.71 0.32
N TYR A 295 6.07 2.50 0.48
CA TYR A 295 6.69 1.19 0.73
C TYR A 295 6.61 0.81 2.22
N LEU A 296 5.40 0.79 2.80
CA LEU A 296 5.20 0.63 4.24
C LEU A 296 5.70 -0.69 4.81
N GLN A 297 5.51 -1.79 4.07
CA GLN A 297 6.01 -3.10 4.51
C GLN A 297 7.54 -3.11 4.59
N GLN A 298 8.20 -2.48 3.61
CA GLN A 298 9.65 -2.29 3.60
C GLN A 298 10.07 -1.39 4.76
N ALA A 299 9.41 -0.25 4.96
CA ALA A 299 9.70 0.67 6.06
C ALA A 299 9.61 -0.02 7.43
N LEU A 300 8.54 -0.78 7.70
CA LEU A 300 8.38 -1.54 8.94
C LEU A 300 9.47 -2.60 9.11
N THR A 301 9.83 -3.31 8.03
CA THR A 301 10.91 -4.31 8.06
C THR A 301 12.24 -3.66 8.42
N LEU A 302 12.59 -2.58 7.72
CA LEU A 302 13.80 -1.78 8.00
C LEU A 302 13.81 -1.24 9.43
N CYS A 303 12.67 -0.77 9.94
CA CYS A 303 12.57 -0.36 11.33
C CYS A 303 12.91 -1.52 12.28
N THR A 304 12.37 -2.71 12.06
CA THR A 304 12.66 -3.85 12.94
C THR A 304 14.11 -4.31 12.91
N GLU A 305 14.79 -4.15 11.77
CA GLU A 305 16.18 -4.57 11.56
C GLU A 305 17.22 -3.53 11.96
N TRP A 306 17.00 -2.25 11.64
CA TRP A 306 18.01 -1.20 11.74
C TRP A 306 17.89 -0.35 13.00
N ILE A 307 16.66 -0.03 13.44
CA ILE A 307 16.42 0.85 14.59
C ILE A 307 17.12 0.37 15.87
N PRO A 308 17.22 -0.95 16.16
CA PRO A 308 17.94 -1.39 17.36
C PRO A 308 19.41 -1.02 17.37
N SER A 309 20.08 -1.11 16.23
CA SER A 309 21.47 -0.65 16.11
C SER A 309 21.54 0.86 16.23
N GLU A 310 20.66 1.60 15.54
CA GLU A 310 20.60 3.07 15.63
C GLU A 310 20.37 3.59 17.06
N ILE A 311 19.48 2.95 17.85
CA ILE A 311 19.23 3.31 19.25
C ILE A 311 20.49 3.17 20.10
N VAL A 312 21.26 2.09 19.88
CA VAL A 312 22.48 1.80 20.64
C VAL A 312 23.62 2.72 20.19
N ASP A 313 23.86 2.83 18.88
CA ASP A 313 24.97 3.57 18.29
C ASP A 313 24.85 5.08 18.55
N ARG A 314 23.61 5.61 18.55
CA ARG A 314 23.30 7.00 18.95
C ARG A 314 23.29 7.24 20.45
N HIS A 315 23.57 6.20 21.25
CA HIS A 315 23.57 6.24 22.72
C HIS A 315 22.23 6.65 23.34
N ILE A 316 21.11 6.42 22.63
CA ILE A 316 19.75 6.69 23.12
C ILE A 316 19.44 5.75 24.30
N PHE A 317 19.74 4.46 24.14
CA PHE A 317 19.65 3.43 25.17
C PHE A 317 20.70 2.34 24.91
N TYR A 318 21.72 2.24 25.75
CA TYR A 318 22.91 1.42 25.47
C TYR A 318 23.46 0.73 26.73
N PRO A 319 24.10 -0.45 26.61
CA PRO A 319 24.65 -1.15 27.76
C PRO A 319 25.89 -0.45 28.33
N LEU A 320 25.98 -0.32 29.66
CA LEU A 320 27.19 0.20 30.34
C LEU A 320 28.23 -0.90 30.59
N LYS A 321 27.79 -2.15 30.69
CA LYS A 321 28.66 -3.29 31.01
C LYS A 321 28.97 -4.09 29.75
N ASN A 322 30.25 -4.29 29.46
CA ASN A 322 30.73 -5.10 28.33
C ASN A 322 30.28 -6.58 28.38
N SER A 323 29.80 -7.06 29.53
CA SER A 323 29.21 -8.39 29.66
C SER A 323 27.84 -8.50 28.97
N ILE A 324 27.08 -7.41 28.87
CA ILE A 324 25.70 -7.42 28.32
C ILE A 324 25.71 -7.73 26.83
N PRO A 325 26.50 -7.05 25.96
CA PRO A 325 26.59 -7.42 24.55
C PRO A 325 27.03 -8.87 24.35
N LYS A 326 28.01 -9.37 25.13
CA LYS A 326 28.46 -10.77 25.06
C LYS A 326 27.35 -11.76 25.39
N GLU A 327 26.56 -11.48 26.43
CA GLU A 327 25.42 -12.30 26.79
C GLU A 327 24.33 -12.28 25.72
N CYS A 328 24.02 -11.10 25.18
CA CYS A 328 23.05 -10.94 24.09
C CYS A 328 23.50 -11.71 22.84
N THR A 329 24.77 -11.63 22.47
CA THR A 329 25.33 -12.39 21.33
C THR A 329 25.23 -13.90 21.53
N ARG A 330 25.35 -14.39 22.76
CA ARG A 330 25.21 -15.83 23.06
C ARG A 330 23.75 -16.31 23.05
N LYS A 331 22.80 -15.45 23.44
CA LYS A 331 21.38 -15.82 23.61
C LYS A 331 20.47 -15.43 22.44
N LYS A 332 20.93 -14.55 21.54
CA LYS A 332 20.16 -14.12 20.37
C LYS A 332 19.88 -15.29 19.43
N MET A 333 18.81 -15.16 18.66
CA MET A 333 18.55 -16.06 17.54
C MET A 333 19.56 -15.82 16.39
N PRO A 334 19.79 -16.78 15.48
CA PRO A 334 20.74 -16.61 14.37
C PRO A 334 20.44 -15.40 13.47
N TYR A 335 19.15 -15.17 13.17
CA TYR A 335 18.67 -14.08 12.31
C TYR A 335 18.58 -12.72 13.02
N GLN A 336 18.81 -12.67 14.33
CA GLN A 336 18.68 -11.46 15.14
C GLN A 336 20.07 -10.85 15.40
N THR A 337 20.19 -9.53 15.47
CA THR A 337 21.39 -8.83 15.98
C THR A 337 21.42 -8.87 17.50
N TRP A 338 22.58 -8.64 18.11
CA TRP A 338 22.66 -8.60 19.57
C TRP A 338 21.91 -7.37 20.13
N GLN A 339 21.86 -6.26 19.39
CA GLN A 339 21.10 -5.05 19.75
C GLN A 339 19.59 -5.32 19.74
N GLN A 340 19.10 -6.04 18.73
CA GLN A 340 17.72 -6.50 18.70
C GLN A 340 17.39 -7.35 19.93
N TYR A 341 18.26 -8.29 20.32
CA TYR A 341 18.04 -9.10 21.51
C TYR A 341 18.08 -8.27 22.79
N PHE A 342 19.04 -7.33 22.88
CA PHE A 342 19.16 -6.40 23.99
C PHE A 342 17.88 -5.58 24.20
N LEU A 343 17.33 -5.00 23.13
CA LEU A 343 16.12 -4.21 23.22
C LEU A 343 14.87 -5.06 23.39
N ASN A 344 14.75 -6.23 22.78
CA ASN A 344 13.49 -6.98 22.80
C ASN A 344 13.38 -7.96 23.96
N ASP A 345 14.48 -8.61 24.34
CA ASP A 345 14.44 -9.85 25.12
C ASP A 345 15.35 -9.84 26.36
N PHE A 346 16.39 -9.01 26.38
CA PHE A 346 17.33 -8.99 27.51
C PHE A 346 16.63 -8.56 28.81
N THR A 347 16.90 -9.30 29.89
CA THR A 347 16.32 -9.10 31.22
C THR A 347 17.42 -9.16 32.28
N VAL A 348 17.27 -8.39 33.35
CA VAL A 348 18.20 -8.35 34.49
C VAL A 348 17.65 -9.16 35.68
N ALA A 349 18.55 -9.69 36.52
CA ALA A 349 18.26 -10.67 37.55
C ALA A 349 17.23 -10.20 38.59
N ARG A 350 15.97 -10.56 38.35
CA ARG A 350 14.86 -10.72 39.29
C ARG A 350 13.82 -11.60 38.60
N THR A 351 13.22 -12.56 39.31
CA THR A 351 12.33 -13.57 38.73
C THR A 351 11.10 -12.93 38.07
N LYS A 352 10.39 -13.66 37.18
CA LYS A 352 9.10 -13.20 36.63
C LYS A 352 8.13 -12.75 37.73
N LYS A 353 8.16 -13.43 38.88
CA LYS A 353 7.41 -13.08 40.09
C LYS A 353 7.75 -11.69 40.63
N ASP A 354 9.02 -11.29 40.58
CA ASP A 354 9.46 -9.97 41.00
C ASP A 354 9.03 -8.88 39.99
N SER A 355 9.00 -9.19 38.69
CA SER A 355 8.41 -8.34 37.64
C SER A 355 6.92 -8.12 37.87
N GLU A 356 6.19 -9.19 38.17
CA GLU A 356 4.78 -9.14 38.51
C GLU A 356 4.54 -8.35 39.81
N ALA A 357 5.32 -8.60 40.86
CA ALA A 357 5.22 -7.85 42.11
C ALA A 357 5.48 -6.35 41.92
N TYR A 358 6.48 -6.00 41.10
CA TYR A 358 6.79 -4.61 40.77
C TYR A 358 5.67 -3.94 39.97
N LEU A 359 5.12 -4.62 38.96
CA LEU A 359 3.95 -4.13 38.21
C LEU A 359 2.73 -3.94 39.12
N ASN A 360 2.49 -4.87 40.04
CA ASN A 360 1.37 -4.80 40.96
C ASN A 360 1.55 -3.63 41.96
N ARG A 361 2.78 -3.35 42.40
CA ARG A 361 3.11 -2.19 43.24
C ARG A 361 2.90 -0.87 42.50
N LEU A 362 3.35 -0.78 41.24
CA LEU A 362 3.17 0.43 40.45
C LEU A 362 1.73 0.64 39.99
N PHE A 363 0.98 -0.45 39.77
CA PHE A 363 -0.35 -0.40 39.16
C PHE A 363 -1.36 -1.35 39.86
N PRO A 364 -1.92 -0.95 41.01
CA PRO A 364 -2.97 -1.72 41.68
C PRO A 364 -4.18 -2.00 40.78
N ARG A 365 -4.50 -1.11 39.82
CA ARG A 365 -5.59 -1.30 38.84
C ARG A 365 -5.33 -2.46 37.85
N LEU A 366 -4.08 -2.68 37.44
CA LEU A 366 -3.70 -3.82 36.58
C LEU A 366 -3.92 -5.15 37.33
N GLU A 367 -3.65 -5.18 38.63
CA GLU A 367 -4.02 -6.30 39.49
C GLU A 367 -5.53 -6.56 39.52
N LYS A 368 -6.34 -5.50 39.68
CA LYS A 368 -7.81 -5.61 39.67
C LYS A 368 -8.30 -6.25 38.36
N LYS A 369 -7.80 -5.80 37.20
CA LYS A 369 -8.15 -6.38 35.88
C LYS A 369 -7.73 -7.86 35.77
N LYS A 370 -6.50 -8.20 36.18
CA LYS A 370 -6.01 -9.60 36.17
C LYS A 370 -6.82 -10.50 37.10
N ARG A 371 -7.16 -10.03 38.31
CA ARG A 371 -8.02 -10.75 39.25
C ARG A 371 -9.39 -11.02 38.63
N VAL A 372 -10.04 -10.00 38.07
CA VAL A 372 -11.34 -10.16 37.39
C VAL A 372 -11.28 -11.18 36.26
N THR A 373 -10.25 -11.12 35.39
CA THR A 373 -10.07 -12.12 34.33
C THR A 373 -9.96 -13.52 34.92
N ARG A 374 -9.16 -13.71 35.98
CA ARG A 374 -9.02 -15.00 36.66
C ARG A 374 -10.34 -15.51 37.25
N LEU A 375 -11.14 -14.64 37.88
CA LEU A 375 -12.46 -15.01 38.41
C LEU A 375 -13.38 -15.53 37.29
N ARG A 376 -13.38 -14.85 36.13
CA ARG A 376 -14.18 -15.24 34.94
C ARG A 376 -13.70 -16.55 34.33
N THR A 377 -12.38 -16.78 34.29
CA THR A 377 -11.78 -18.04 33.79
C THR A 377 -12.15 -19.23 34.65
N ILE A 378 -12.18 -19.09 35.99
CA ILE A 378 -12.61 -20.17 36.90
C ILE A 378 -14.05 -20.60 36.58
N ILE A 379 -14.94 -19.63 36.31
CA ILE A 379 -16.33 -19.92 35.93
C ILE A 379 -16.41 -20.61 34.57
N ALA A 380 -15.64 -20.14 33.57
CA ALA A 380 -15.60 -20.76 32.25
C ALA A 380 -15.08 -22.21 32.30
N ASP A 381 -14.04 -22.47 33.09
CA ASP A 381 -13.50 -23.81 33.30
C ASP A 381 -14.51 -24.74 34.00
N PHE A 382 -15.29 -24.20 34.93
CA PHE A 382 -16.35 -24.96 35.60
C PHE A 382 -17.51 -25.29 34.66
N GLU A 383 -17.99 -24.33 33.88
CA GLU A 383 -19.03 -24.55 32.87
C GLU A 383 -18.59 -25.61 31.84
N ALA A 384 -17.34 -25.55 31.38
CA ALA A 384 -16.82 -26.48 30.38
C ALA A 384 -16.57 -27.90 30.93
N SER A 385 -16.18 -28.02 32.20
CA SER A 385 -15.82 -29.32 32.80
C SER A 385 -16.95 -30.01 33.55
N GLY A 386 -17.89 -29.26 34.14
CA GLY A 386 -18.91 -29.79 35.06
C GLY A 386 -18.36 -30.40 36.36
N ASP A 387 -17.04 -30.39 36.57
CA ASP A 387 -16.37 -31.04 37.70
C ASP A 387 -15.77 -30.00 38.66
N MET A 388 -16.49 -29.78 39.76
CA MET A 388 -16.06 -28.89 40.83
C MET A 388 -14.71 -29.29 41.43
N ALA A 389 -14.47 -30.59 41.64
CA ALA A 389 -13.24 -31.07 42.28
C ALA A 389 -12.02 -30.81 41.39
N SER A 390 -12.17 -31.00 40.08
CA SER A 390 -11.13 -30.67 39.10
C SER A 390 -10.80 -29.17 39.09
N VAL A 391 -11.81 -28.30 39.08
CA VAL A 391 -11.62 -26.84 39.10
C VAL A 391 -10.96 -26.37 40.41
N LEU A 392 -11.42 -26.84 41.57
CA LEU A 392 -10.82 -26.46 42.85
C LEU A 392 -9.36 -26.91 42.98
N ARG A 393 -9.00 -28.06 42.42
CA ARG A 393 -7.62 -28.54 42.34
C ARG A 393 -6.76 -27.72 41.38
N ARG A 394 -7.33 -27.23 40.28
CA ARG A 394 -6.64 -26.34 39.32
C ARG A 394 -6.39 -24.95 39.90
N TYR A 395 -7.25 -24.47 40.79
CA TYR A 395 -7.19 -23.13 41.40
C TYR A 395 -7.11 -23.16 42.94
N PRO A 396 -6.04 -23.75 43.54
CA PRO A 396 -6.00 -24.01 44.97
C PRO A 396 -6.00 -22.76 45.85
N LYS A 397 -5.50 -21.63 45.33
CA LYS A 397 -5.49 -20.33 46.03
C LYS A 397 -6.88 -19.68 46.08
N ASP A 398 -7.73 -19.99 45.11
CA ASP A 398 -9.08 -19.42 44.97
C ASP A 398 -10.16 -20.35 45.55
N ALA A 399 -9.80 -21.61 45.79
CA ALA A 399 -10.72 -22.67 46.23
C ALA A 399 -11.50 -22.30 47.50
N GLY A 400 -10.85 -21.62 48.46
CA GLY A 400 -11.45 -21.26 49.74
C GLY A 400 -12.69 -20.37 49.63
N TYR A 401 -12.71 -19.42 48.68
CA TYR A 401 -13.86 -18.53 48.48
C TYR A 401 -14.77 -18.95 47.32
N PHE A 402 -14.26 -19.66 46.31
CA PHE A 402 -15.09 -20.14 45.19
C PHE A 402 -15.95 -21.36 45.51
N LYS A 403 -15.55 -22.20 46.47
CA LYS A 403 -16.23 -23.46 46.78
C LYS A 403 -17.74 -23.29 46.94
N ALA A 404 -18.17 -22.33 47.76
CA ALA A 404 -19.59 -22.08 48.01
C ALA A 404 -20.37 -21.58 46.79
N LEU A 405 -19.72 -20.92 45.82
CA LEU A 405 -20.36 -20.53 44.56
C LEU A 405 -20.48 -21.71 43.61
N LEU A 406 -19.43 -22.53 43.50
CA LEU A 406 -19.44 -23.70 42.62
C LEU A 406 -20.40 -24.78 43.11
N GLU A 407 -20.54 -24.98 44.42
CA GLU A 407 -21.53 -25.89 45.01
C GLU A 407 -22.96 -25.52 44.62
N GLU A 408 -23.31 -24.22 44.70
CA GLU A 408 -24.63 -23.75 44.26
C GLU A 408 -24.80 -23.94 42.74
N LEU A 409 -23.81 -23.55 41.93
CA LEU A 409 -23.88 -23.69 40.47
C LEU A 409 -23.97 -25.16 40.01
N GLN A 410 -23.34 -26.09 40.74
CA GLN A 410 -23.37 -27.53 40.45
C GLN A 410 -24.80 -28.10 40.55
N VAL A 411 -25.56 -27.68 41.57
CA VAL A 411 -26.98 -28.07 41.73
C VAL A 411 -27.94 -27.12 41.01
N GLY A 412 -27.42 -26.07 40.35
CA GLY A 412 -28.18 -25.03 39.68
C GLY A 412 -29.26 -25.51 38.70
N PRO A 413 -28.99 -26.51 37.83
CA PRO A 413 -30.03 -27.05 36.93
C PRO A 413 -31.24 -27.61 37.67
N GLN A 414 -31.02 -28.30 38.80
CA GLN A 414 -32.08 -28.86 39.63
C GLN A 414 -32.85 -27.74 40.35
N VAL A 415 -32.15 -26.75 40.91
CA VAL A 415 -32.74 -25.59 41.58
C VAL A 415 -33.64 -24.79 40.63
N LEU A 416 -33.19 -24.57 39.39
CA LEU A 416 -33.99 -23.88 38.36
C LEU A 416 -35.20 -24.72 37.92
N ALA A 417 -35.06 -26.04 37.83
CA ALA A 417 -36.18 -26.94 37.54
C ALA A 417 -37.23 -26.95 38.66
N ASP A 418 -36.81 -26.86 39.92
CA ASP A 418 -37.71 -26.78 41.07
C ASP A 418 -38.41 -25.43 41.17
N LEU A 419 -37.76 -24.32 40.75
CA LEU A 419 -38.43 -23.02 40.58
C LEU A 419 -39.51 -23.10 39.50
N ASN A 420 -39.19 -23.68 38.34
CA ASN A 420 -40.12 -23.83 37.22
C ASN A 420 -41.36 -24.67 37.60
N LYS A 421 -41.15 -25.76 38.36
CA LYS A 421 -42.20 -26.66 38.86
C LYS A 421 -42.89 -26.17 40.15
N GLU A 422 -42.60 -24.95 40.59
CA GLU A 422 -43.16 -24.33 41.80
C GLU A 422 -42.90 -25.09 43.10
N ARG A 423 -41.86 -25.93 43.12
CA ARG A 423 -41.39 -26.68 44.32
C ARG A 423 -40.46 -25.85 45.19
N LEU A 424 -40.00 -24.71 44.70
CA LEU A 424 -39.14 -23.77 45.40
C LEU A 424 -39.68 -22.35 45.19
N THR A 425 -39.86 -21.60 46.28
CA THR A 425 -40.25 -20.18 46.19
C THR A 425 -39.04 -19.26 46.06
N ARG A 426 -39.22 -18.03 45.55
CA ARG A 426 -38.14 -17.02 45.48
C ARG A 426 -37.55 -16.67 46.85
N GLN A 427 -38.37 -16.66 47.90
CA GLN A 427 -37.88 -16.41 49.27
C GLN A 427 -36.99 -17.56 49.77
N GLU A 428 -37.38 -18.80 49.49
CA GLU A 428 -36.55 -19.96 49.80
C GLU A 428 -35.29 -20.03 48.95
N LEU A 429 -35.36 -19.63 47.68
CA LEU A 429 -34.20 -19.49 46.79
C LEU A 429 -33.19 -18.50 47.37
N LYS A 430 -33.64 -17.31 47.79
CA LYS A 430 -32.79 -16.29 48.41
C LYS A 430 -32.11 -16.79 49.69
N LYS A 431 -32.78 -17.65 50.45
CA LYS A 431 -32.26 -18.21 51.72
C LYS A 431 -31.33 -19.40 51.51
N LYS A 432 -31.69 -20.35 50.64
CA LYS A 432 -30.98 -21.63 50.43
C LYS A 432 -29.88 -21.53 49.36
N PHE A 433 -30.08 -20.70 48.33
CA PHE A 433 -29.16 -20.52 47.20
C PHE A 433 -28.93 -19.02 46.90
N PRO A 434 -28.33 -18.28 47.84
CA PRO A 434 -28.19 -16.83 47.75
C PRO A 434 -27.38 -16.36 46.53
N LYS A 435 -26.46 -17.18 46.01
CA LYS A 435 -25.61 -16.79 44.87
C LYS A 435 -26.34 -16.98 43.55
N ILE A 436 -27.08 -18.09 43.41
CA ILE A 436 -28.01 -18.27 42.27
C ILE A 436 -29.03 -17.13 42.26
N TYR A 437 -29.62 -16.81 43.42
CA TYR A 437 -30.54 -15.68 43.55
C TYR A 437 -29.91 -14.36 43.09
N ALA A 438 -28.69 -14.03 43.50
CA ALA A 438 -28.01 -12.80 43.12
C ALA A 438 -27.74 -12.69 41.62
N VAL A 439 -27.40 -13.81 40.95
CA VAL A 439 -27.23 -13.84 39.48
C VAL A 439 -28.56 -13.63 38.75
N LEU A 440 -29.62 -14.33 39.15
CA LEU A 440 -30.96 -14.17 38.56
C LEU A 440 -31.52 -12.77 38.80
N HIS A 441 -31.30 -12.21 40.00
CA HIS A 441 -31.68 -10.85 40.35
C HIS A 441 -30.99 -9.83 39.45
N ARG A 442 -29.68 -10.01 39.18
CA ARG A 442 -28.94 -9.18 38.22
C ARG A 442 -29.49 -9.31 36.81
N MET A 443 -29.78 -10.52 36.36
CA MET A 443 -30.38 -10.78 35.03
C MET A 443 -31.72 -10.05 34.87
N TYR A 444 -32.60 -10.13 35.86
CA TYR A 444 -33.90 -9.45 35.85
C TYR A 444 -33.73 -7.92 35.78
N HIS A 445 -32.87 -7.36 36.64
CA HIS A 445 -32.63 -5.92 36.66
C HIS A 445 -32.02 -5.36 35.37
N HIS A 446 -31.39 -6.22 34.56
CA HIS A 446 -30.85 -5.83 33.26
C HIS A 446 -31.95 -5.65 32.19
N VAL A 447 -33.06 -6.38 32.29
CA VAL A 447 -34.13 -6.42 31.27
C VAL A 447 -35.44 -5.75 31.69
N LYS A 448 -35.64 -5.51 33.01
CA LYS A 448 -36.92 -5.01 33.55
C LYS A 448 -37.36 -3.62 33.05
N ASN A 449 -36.43 -2.82 32.52
CA ASN A 449 -36.71 -1.47 32.03
C ASN A 449 -36.78 -1.42 30.49
N THR A 450 -36.77 -2.57 29.82
CA THR A 450 -36.85 -2.66 28.35
C THR A 450 -38.31 -2.51 27.89
N PRO A 451 -38.60 -1.77 26.80
CA PRO A 451 -39.98 -1.40 26.40
C PRO A 451 -40.98 -2.54 26.17
N MET A 452 -40.50 -3.78 25.98
CA MET A 452 -41.33 -4.96 25.70
C MET A 452 -41.25 -6.03 26.80
N PHE A 453 -40.74 -5.70 27.98
CA PHE A 453 -40.62 -6.65 29.08
C PHE A 453 -41.78 -6.51 30.07
N ASP A 454 -42.60 -7.55 30.19
CA ASP A 454 -43.86 -7.57 30.95
C ASP A 454 -43.89 -8.60 32.11
N GLN A 455 -42.79 -9.32 32.33
CA GLN A 455 -42.73 -10.37 33.35
C GLN A 455 -42.42 -9.81 34.76
N THR A 456 -43.10 -10.36 35.76
CA THR A 456 -42.70 -10.18 37.16
C THR A 456 -41.37 -10.88 37.44
N MET A 457 -40.68 -10.51 38.53
CA MET A 457 -39.41 -11.14 38.91
C MET A 457 -39.56 -12.66 39.14
N ASP A 458 -40.71 -13.08 39.68
CA ASP A 458 -41.01 -14.50 39.93
C ASP A 458 -41.24 -15.27 38.62
N GLU A 459 -42.00 -14.72 37.66
CA GLU A 459 -42.19 -15.30 36.33
C GLU A 459 -40.88 -15.36 35.53
N PHE A 460 -40.06 -14.30 35.64
CA PHE A 460 -38.76 -14.26 35.01
C PHE A 460 -37.84 -15.38 35.51
N PHE A 461 -37.81 -15.65 36.82
CA PHE A 461 -36.96 -16.68 37.41
C PHE A 461 -37.37 -18.08 36.97
N LYS A 462 -38.68 -18.36 36.85
CA LYS A 462 -39.22 -19.67 36.44
C LYS A 462 -38.83 -20.09 35.02
N THR A 463 -38.50 -19.13 34.15
CA THR A 463 -38.20 -19.37 32.72
C THR A 463 -36.71 -19.46 32.40
N ARG A 464 -35.81 -19.35 33.40
CA ARG A 464 -34.35 -19.35 33.15
C ARG A 464 -33.74 -20.74 33.19
N THR A 465 -32.69 -20.91 32.39
CA THR A 465 -31.76 -22.06 32.42
C THR A 465 -30.40 -21.64 32.94
N ILE A 466 -29.53 -22.62 33.26
CA ILE A 466 -28.22 -22.36 33.88
C ILE A 466 -27.22 -21.67 32.93
N GLY A 467 -27.31 -21.92 31.62
CA GLY A 467 -26.37 -21.39 30.61
C GLY A 467 -26.24 -19.86 30.62
N PRO A 468 -27.35 -19.10 30.53
CA PRO A 468 -27.34 -17.64 30.64
C PRO A 468 -26.70 -17.11 31.94
N MET A 469 -26.77 -17.86 33.05
CA MET A 469 -26.13 -17.47 34.30
C MET A 469 -24.60 -17.52 34.20
N TYR A 470 -24.05 -18.53 33.53
CA TYR A 470 -22.61 -18.58 33.24
C TYR A 470 -22.18 -17.40 32.37
N ASN A 471 -22.97 -16.99 31.38
CA ASN A 471 -22.66 -15.82 30.55
C ASN A 471 -22.58 -14.52 31.36
N VAL A 472 -23.49 -14.34 32.33
CA VAL A 472 -23.43 -13.18 33.25
C VAL A 472 -22.19 -13.22 34.11
N LEU A 473 -21.81 -14.40 34.63
CA LEU A 473 -20.63 -14.54 35.47
C LEU A 473 -19.31 -14.39 34.68
N LYS A 474 -19.24 -14.90 33.44
CA LYS A 474 -18.08 -14.74 32.54
C LYS A 474 -17.85 -13.29 32.11
N THR A 475 -18.87 -12.43 32.21
CA THR A 475 -18.79 -11.00 31.86
C THR A 475 -18.84 -10.07 33.08
N ALA A 476 -19.05 -10.61 34.28
CA ALA A 476 -19.29 -9.84 35.49
C ALA A 476 -18.11 -8.93 35.89
N PRO A 477 -18.37 -7.70 36.39
CA PRO A 477 -17.36 -6.83 36.97
C PRO A 477 -16.93 -7.30 38.37
N TYR A 478 -15.77 -6.84 38.85
CA TYR A 478 -15.24 -7.19 40.18
C TYR A 478 -16.25 -6.94 41.31
N GLN A 479 -16.94 -5.79 41.27
CA GLN A 479 -17.93 -5.42 42.29
C GLN A 479 -19.07 -6.44 42.39
N PHE A 480 -19.44 -7.07 41.28
CA PHE A 480 -20.45 -8.12 41.34
C PHE A 480 -19.92 -9.38 41.99
N PHE A 481 -18.69 -9.78 41.67
CA PHE A 481 -18.06 -10.89 42.37
C PHE A 481 -17.93 -10.65 43.88
N GLN A 482 -17.70 -9.40 44.33
CA GLN A 482 -17.71 -9.05 45.76
C GLN A 482 -19.09 -9.28 46.43
N THR A 483 -20.19 -9.23 45.67
CA THR A 483 -21.52 -9.60 46.20
C THR A 483 -21.73 -11.10 46.32
N LEU A 484 -20.94 -11.91 45.60
CA LEU A 484 -21.08 -13.37 45.54
C LEU A 484 -20.03 -14.11 46.39
N LEU A 485 -18.87 -13.49 46.59
CA LEU A 485 -17.67 -14.07 47.15
C LEU A 485 -17.07 -13.11 48.20
N PRO A 486 -16.49 -13.62 49.29
CA PRO A 486 -15.81 -12.81 50.31
C PRO A 486 -14.45 -12.29 49.80
N LEU A 487 -14.49 -11.39 48.82
CA LEU A 487 -13.32 -10.73 48.25
C LEU A 487 -12.99 -9.45 49.03
N PRO A 488 -11.71 -9.09 49.20
CA PRO A 488 -11.32 -7.89 49.95
C PRO A 488 -11.90 -6.62 49.31
N ASP A 489 -12.33 -5.68 50.15
CA ASP A 489 -12.68 -4.31 49.75
C ASP A 489 -11.44 -3.57 49.24
N GLU A 490 -11.69 -2.57 48.38
CA GLU A 490 -10.67 -1.89 47.57
C GLU A 490 -9.37 -1.63 48.34
N PHE A 491 -8.25 -1.99 47.71
CA PHE A 491 -6.92 -1.84 48.30
C PHE A 491 -6.70 -0.40 48.74
N LEU A 492 -6.50 -0.23 50.05
CA LEU A 492 -5.93 0.97 50.65
C LEU A 492 -4.64 1.31 49.92
N GLU A 493 -4.58 2.55 49.46
CA GLU A 493 -3.49 3.18 48.76
C GLU A 493 -2.18 2.99 49.53
N GLN A 494 -1.30 2.12 49.02
CA GLN A 494 0.12 2.32 49.23
C GLN A 494 0.57 3.25 48.11
N THR A 495 0.90 4.49 48.47
CA THR A 495 1.49 5.46 47.57
C THR A 495 2.71 4.82 46.88
N PRO A 496 2.71 4.71 45.53
CA PRO A 496 3.87 4.20 44.82
C PRO A 496 5.06 5.14 45.09
N PRO A 497 6.31 4.61 45.15
CA PRO A 497 7.47 5.46 45.31
C PRO A 497 7.55 6.44 44.13
N SER A 498 7.79 7.72 44.44
CA SER A 498 8.00 8.79 43.46
C SER A 498 9.20 8.47 42.57
N VAL A 499 8.92 7.97 41.38
CA VAL A 499 9.83 8.05 40.25
C VAL A 499 9.24 9.15 39.38
N GLY A 500 9.79 10.36 39.52
CA GLY A 500 9.24 11.59 38.95
C GLY A 500 8.82 11.43 37.49
N ASP A 501 7.62 11.94 37.19
CA ASP A 501 7.04 12.19 35.88
C ASP A 501 7.60 11.34 34.72
N ILE A 502 7.28 10.04 34.74
CA ILE A 502 7.41 9.14 33.60
C ILE A 502 6.02 8.96 32.94
N PRO A 503 5.76 9.61 31.80
CA PRO A 503 4.60 9.31 30.95
C PRO A 503 4.73 7.97 30.22
N GLY A 504 3.58 7.34 29.97
CA GLY A 504 3.44 6.27 28.97
C GLY A 504 3.06 4.88 29.49
N ILE A 505 2.19 4.78 30.50
CA ILE A 505 1.59 3.49 30.88
C ILE A 505 0.25 3.32 30.18
N TYR A 506 0.26 2.56 29.09
CA TYR A 506 -0.93 2.18 28.35
C TYR A 506 -1.59 0.99 29.05
N VAL A 507 -2.58 1.26 29.92
CA VAL A 507 -3.28 0.24 30.74
C VAL A 507 -3.87 -0.90 29.89
N SER A 508 -4.13 -0.66 28.61
CA SER A 508 -4.59 -1.64 27.63
C SER A 508 -3.50 -2.59 27.11
N GLN A 509 -2.22 -2.21 27.12
CA GLN A 509 -1.15 -2.95 26.44
C GLN A 509 -0.20 -3.68 27.41
N ILE A 510 -0.62 -4.85 27.89
CA ILE A 510 0.11 -5.66 28.88
C ILE A 510 1.53 -6.01 28.41
N ALA A 511 1.72 -6.32 27.13
CA ALA A 511 3.01 -6.71 26.57
C ALA A 511 4.05 -5.57 26.65
N TRP A 512 3.66 -4.34 26.28
CA TRP A 512 4.50 -3.16 26.47
C TRP A 512 4.85 -2.94 27.93
N ASN A 513 3.84 -2.95 28.81
CA ASN A 513 4.04 -2.70 30.23
C ASN A 513 5.03 -3.70 30.86
N ASN A 514 4.96 -4.97 30.47
CA ASN A 514 5.93 -5.98 30.90
C ASN A 514 7.35 -5.66 30.41
N ARG A 515 7.51 -5.20 29.16
CA ARG A 515 8.82 -4.85 28.61
C ARG A 515 9.40 -3.59 29.25
N GLN A 516 8.59 -2.55 29.42
CA GLN A 516 8.97 -1.28 30.03
C GLN A 516 9.59 -1.46 31.42
N VAL A 517 9.09 -2.41 32.22
CA VAL A 517 9.66 -2.72 33.54
C VAL A 517 11.13 -3.10 33.47
N TYR A 518 11.53 -3.85 32.44
CA TYR A 518 12.94 -4.23 32.28
C TYR A 518 13.80 -3.04 31.85
N TYR A 519 13.28 -2.12 31.02
CA TYR A 519 13.97 -0.87 30.70
C TYR A 519 14.20 -0.03 31.95
N LEU A 520 13.14 0.22 32.74
CA LEU A 520 13.22 1.01 33.97
C LEU A 520 14.18 0.39 34.98
N ARG A 521 14.20 -0.95 35.11
CA ARG A 521 15.17 -1.65 35.97
C ARG A 521 16.59 -1.51 35.49
N MET A 522 16.81 -1.67 34.19
CA MET A 522 18.14 -1.51 33.62
C MET A 522 18.66 -0.09 33.87
N MET A 523 17.81 0.93 33.74
CA MET A 523 18.12 2.32 34.06
C MET A 523 18.38 2.52 35.56
N SER A 524 17.56 1.95 36.45
CA SER A 524 17.66 2.18 37.91
C SER A 524 18.87 1.51 38.57
N TYR A 525 19.42 0.47 37.94
CA TYR A 525 20.52 -0.33 38.46
C TYR A 525 21.80 -0.19 37.62
N ASP A 526 21.90 0.86 36.82
CA ASP A 526 23.08 1.20 36.02
C ASP A 526 23.59 0.03 35.15
N TYR A 527 22.66 -0.76 34.60
CA TYR A 527 23.00 -1.72 33.53
C TYR A 527 23.12 -1.02 32.18
N VAL A 528 22.45 0.13 32.02
CA VAL A 528 22.34 0.87 30.76
C VAL A 528 22.52 2.36 30.99
N GLY A 529 23.15 3.01 30.01
CA GLY A 529 23.15 4.45 29.85
C GLY A 529 22.00 4.83 28.92
N TYR A 530 21.52 6.05 29.06
CA TYR A 530 20.43 6.56 28.23
C TYR A 530 20.47 8.09 28.17
N LYS A 531 19.98 8.68 27.08
CA LYS A 531 19.85 10.14 26.96
C LYS A 531 18.73 10.66 27.84
N ARG A 532 18.95 11.80 28.50
CA ARG A 532 17.93 12.41 29.37
C ARG A 532 17.02 13.37 28.57
N PRO A 533 15.73 13.47 28.91
CA PRO A 533 15.05 12.80 30.02
C PRO A 533 14.65 11.34 29.69
N ALA A 534 14.54 10.49 30.72
CA ALA A 534 14.15 9.07 30.57
C ALA A 534 12.84 8.88 29.80
N LYS A 535 11.90 9.82 29.98
CA LYS A 535 10.63 9.89 29.24
C LYS A 535 10.86 9.80 27.73
N ALA A 536 11.73 10.63 27.17
CA ALA A 536 11.94 10.71 25.72
C ALA A 536 12.47 9.38 25.16
N VAL A 537 13.35 8.71 25.90
CA VAL A 537 13.87 7.38 25.54
C VAL A 537 12.77 6.32 25.57
N LEU A 538 11.90 6.35 26.58
CA LEU A 538 10.81 5.38 26.70
C LEU A 538 9.76 5.55 25.60
N GLU A 539 9.50 6.78 25.15
CA GLU A 539 8.63 7.05 23.99
C GLU A 539 9.22 6.44 22.71
N ILE A 540 10.52 6.63 22.45
CA ILE A 540 11.22 5.99 21.31
C ILE A 540 11.12 4.46 21.38
N LEU A 541 11.36 3.88 22.56
CA LEU A 541 11.27 2.43 22.78
C LEU A 541 9.83 1.91 22.62
N TYR A 542 8.83 2.73 22.94
CA TYR A 542 7.42 2.41 22.75
C TYR A 542 7.04 2.40 21.28
N ASP A 543 7.42 3.44 20.53
CA ASP A 543 7.13 3.54 19.11
C ASP A 543 7.79 2.39 18.33
N TYR A 544 9.04 2.05 18.67
CA TYR A 544 9.71 0.85 18.15
C TYR A 544 8.95 -0.44 18.50
N PHE A 545 8.43 -0.56 19.73
CA PHE A 545 7.63 -1.72 20.13
C PHE A 545 6.31 -1.82 19.34
N GLN A 546 5.62 -0.70 19.08
CA GLN A 546 4.40 -0.67 18.28
C GLN A 546 4.68 -1.09 16.83
N ILE A 547 5.71 -0.52 16.21
CA ILE A 547 6.11 -0.87 14.83
C ILE A 547 6.37 -2.36 14.68
N ARG A 548 7.07 -2.95 15.66
CA ARG A 548 7.37 -4.39 15.66
C ARG A 548 6.11 -5.25 15.84
N THR A 549 5.11 -4.73 16.54
CA THR A 549 3.80 -5.37 16.72
C THR A 549 3.00 -5.30 15.41
N GLU A 550 2.91 -4.14 14.77
CA GLU A 550 2.23 -3.95 13.48
C GLU A 550 2.88 -4.77 12.35
N ARG A 551 4.22 -4.83 12.30
CA ARG A 551 4.94 -5.70 11.37
C ARG A 551 4.57 -7.17 11.54
N ASN A 552 4.24 -7.62 12.75
CA ASN A 552 3.77 -8.99 12.98
C ASN A 552 2.30 -9.14 12.57
N HIS A 553 1.44 -8.15 12.84
CA HIS A 553 0.04 -8.16 12.42
C HIS A 553 -0.12 -8.24 10.89
N ILE A 554 0.63 -7.42 10.13
CA ILE A 554 0.60 -7.42 8.66
C ILE A 554 1.02 -8.79 8.08
N ASN A 555 1.98 -9.47 8.70
CA ASN A 555 2.42 -10.80 8.25
C ASN A 555 1.43 -11.93 8.58
N HIS A 556 0.51 -11.71 9.54
CA HIS A 556 -0.41 -12.73 10.04
C HIS A 556 -1.90 -12.46 9.74
N ALA A 557 -2.23 -11.43 8.96
CA ALA A 557 -3.59 -11.11 8.50
C ALA A 557 -4.65 -11.12 9.63
N TYR A 558 -4.34 -10.53 10.79
CA TYR A 558 -5.34 -10.33 11.84
C TYR A 558 -6.18 -9.07 11.52
N GLU A 559 -7.42 -9.26 11.07
CA GLU A 559 -8.30 -8.18 10.57
C GLU A 559 -8.83 -7.22 11.64
N GLU A 560 -8.84 -7.58 12.93
CA GLU A 560 -9.62 -6.84 13.93
C GLU A 560 -8.85 -5.75 14.73
N ASP A 561 -7.51 -5.71 14.69
CA ASP A 561 -6.71 -4.85 15.59
C ASP A 561 -5.53 -4.06 14.93
N SER A 562 -5.43 -4.02 13.59
CA SER A 562 -4.32 -3.32 12.91
C SER A 562 -4.52 -1.82 12.78
N LEU A 563 -3.45 -1.03 12.90
CA LEU A 563 -3.49 0.41 12.63
C LEU A 563 -3.82 0.71 11.17
N SER A 564 -4.45 1.88 10.92
CA SER A 564 -4.66 2.36 9.54
C SER A 564 -3.33 2.66 8.86
N THR A 565 -3.30 2.62 7.54
CA THR A 565 -2.13 2.99 6.71
C THR A 565 -1.53 4.33 7.13
N GLN A 566 -2.38 5.34 7.36
CA GLN A 566 -1.92 6.66 7.79
C GLN A 566 -1.33 6.64 9.20
N ALA A 567 -1.98 5.94 10.14
CA ALA A 567 -1.46 5.82 11.50
C ALA A 567 -0.10 5.09 11.55
N ILE A 568 0.14 4.12 10.66
CA ILE A 568 1.45 3.47 10.51
C ILE A 568 2.50 4.46 10.00
N LYS A 569 2.17 5.28 8.98
CA LYS A 569 3.08 6.33 8.48
C LYS A 569 3.47 7.28 9.59
N ASP A 570 2.48 7.80 10.31
CA ASP A 570 2.69 8.76 11.40
C ASP A 570 3.56 8.15 12.50
N LEU A 571 3.28 6.90 12.89
CA LEU A 571 4.06 6.16 13.89
C LEU A 571 5.54 6.02 13.50
N VAL A 572 5.83 5.64 12.25
CA VAL A 572 7.22 5.52 11.77
C VAL A 572 7.90 6.88 11.72
N LEU A 573 7.25 7.90 11.15
CA LEU A 573 7.83 9.24 11.02
C LEU A 573 8.07 9.90 12.38
N ASP A 574 7.16 9.70 13.34
CA ASP A 574 7.31 10.20 14.70
C ASP A 574 8.47 9.51 15.44
N LEU A 575 8.64 8.19 15.28
CA LEU A 575 9.82 7.49 15.80
C LEU A 575 11.12 8.11 15.27
N LEU A 576 11.23 8.26 13.94
CA LEU A 576 12.43 8.82 13.32
C LEU A 576 12.71 10.23 13.84
N ARG A 577 11.68 11.08 13.92
CA ARG A 577 11.78 12.45 14.44
C ARG A 577 12.25 12.47 15.90
N ARG A 578 11.66 11.65 16.77
CA ARG A 578 12.06 11.58 18.19
C ARG A 578 13.52 11.13 18.35
N MET A 579 13.98 10.18 17.53
CA MET A 579 15.38 9.74 17.53
C MET A 579 16.33 10.86 17.09
N GLU A 580 15.95 11.66 16.10
CA GLU A 580 16.75 12.81 15.66
C GLU A 580 16.74 13.96 16.67
N ASP A 581 15.62 14.19 17.35
CA ASP A 581 15.48 15.27 18.33
C ASP A 581 16.19 14.96 19.64
N ILE A 582 16.13 13.71 20.13
CA ILE A 582 16.89 13.31 21.32
C ILE A 582 18.40 13.37 21.07
N ASP A 583 18.83 13.24 19.82
CA ASP A 583 20.24 13.37 19.44
C ASP A 583 20.78 14.80 19.56
N LYS A 584 19.90 15.80 19.45
CA LYS A 584 20.25 17.21 19.61
C LYS A 584 20.34 17.65 21.07
N LEU A 585 19.80 16.84 22.01
CA LEU A 585 19.90 17.12 23.43
C LEU A 585 21.34 16.87 23.89
N LYS A 586 22.02 17.92 24.36
CA LYS A 586 23.37 17.81 24.93
C LYS A 586 23.36 16.85 26.12
N SER A 587 24.31 15.92 26.12
CA SER A 587 24.56 14.92 27.17
C SER A 587 24.74 15.52 28.54
#